data_AF-A0A8S0RA94-F1
#
_entry.id   AF-A0A8S0RA94-F1
#
_cell.length_a   1.000
_cell.length_b   1.000
_cell.length_c   1.000
_cell.angle_alpha   90.00
_cell.angle_beta   90.00
_cell.angle_gamma   90.00
#
_symmetry.space_group_name_H-M   'P 1'
#
loop_
_entity.id
_entity.type
_entity.pdbx_description
1 polymer ?
#
loop_
_entity_poly.entity_id
_entity_poly.type
_entity_poly.pdbx_seq_one_letter_code
_entity_poly.pdbx_strand_id
1 'polypeptide(L)'
;MALSFTPSSAVHGSSLYSSFEQPKAAQFGSSQPLDRFNLSSAAVKLSRRRCAIKPLNAEPKRNDSIVPSAATIFAPEVVEKVEEEDYEKLAKELENASPLAIMDKALEKFGNDIAIAFSGAEDVALIEYARLTGRPFRVFSLDTGRLNPETYKFFDEVEKHYGIRIEYMFPDAVEVQALVRSKGLFSFYEDGHQECCRVRKVRPLRRALKGLRAWITGQRKDQSPGTRLEVPVVQVDPVFEGMDGGVGSLVKFNPVANVKGDDVWKFLRTMNVPVNSLHAKGYISIGCEPCTRPVLPGQHEREGRWWWEDSKAKECGLHKGNIKEEILNGNGNGAANANGNATNTDLLVNENVMNLSRPGIENLLKLENRREPWVVVLYAPWCQFCQVNASFHDKNYAARLSRG
;
A
#
# COMPACT_ATOMS: atom_id res chain seq x y z
N MET A 1 69.34 -20.41 11.01
CA MET A 1 68.40 -19.55 11.76
C MET A 1 67.14 -20.38 11.99
N ALA A 2 66.82 -20.95 13.15
CA ALA A 2 67.30 -20.72 14.52
C ALA A 2 67.06 -19.27 15.01
N LEU A 3 66.52 -18.99 16.20
CA LEU A 3 66.43 -19.83 17.42
C LEU A 3 65.01 -19.90 18.03
N SER A 4 64.84 -20.85 18.97
CA SER A 4 63.66 -21.10 19.81
C SER A 4 64.03 -21.03 21.30
N PHE A 5 63.17 -20.55 22.20
CA PHE A 5 63.39 -20.62 23.65
C PHE A 5 62.11 -20.79 24.52
N THR A 6 62.15 -21.80 25.39
CA THR A 6 61.31 -22.19 26.57
C THR A 6 62.18 -23.14 27.44
N PRO A 7 61.81 -23.70 28.62
CA PRO A 7 60.59 -23.65 29.47
C PRO A 7 60.81 -22.72 30.72
N SER A 8 60.23 -22.82 31.92
CA SER A 8 59.37 -23.78 32.68
C SER A 8 58.50 -22.99 33.71
N SER A 9 57.71 -23.47 34.67
CA SER A 9 57.49 -24.74 35.42
C SER A 9 55.96 -24.86 35.73
N ALA A 10 55.32 -26.05 35.78
CA ALA A 10 55.04 -26.91 36.97
C ALA A 10 54.41 -26.16 38.19
N VAL A 11 53.37 -26.63 38.92
CA VAL A 11 52.90 -28.00 39.29
C VAL A 11 51.36 -28.01 39.57
N HIS A 12 50.72 -29.20 39.59
CA HIS A 12 49.31 -29.54 39.95
C HIS A 12 48.17 -29.07 39.01
N GLY A 13 47.06 -29.80 38.83
CA GLY A 13 46.82 -31.23 39.13
C GLY A 13 45.43 -31.61 39.65
N SER A 14 44.53 -32.07 38.77
CA SER A 14 43.45 -33.05 39.05
C SER A 14 42.74 -33.46 37.75
N SER A 15 42.22 -34.70 37.70
CA SER A 15 41.53 -35.27 36.54
C SER A 15 40.08 -35.61 36.87
N LEU A 16 39.16 -35.32 35.94
CA LEU A 16 37.96 -36.13 35.76
C LEU A 16 37.64 -36.28 34.26
N TYR A 17 37.51 -37.53 33.84
CA TYR A 17 37.11 -37.94 32.49
C TYR A 17 35.66 -38.48 32.56
N SER A 18 34.78 -38.01 31.67
CA SER A 18 33.53 -38.68 31.29
C SER A 18 33.04 -38.01 30.00
N SER A 19 33.37 -38.56 28.82
CA SER A 19 32.73 -39.72 28.16
C SER A 19 31.49 -39.32 27.34
N PHE A 20 31.49 -39.74 26.08
CA PHE A 20 30.42 -39.53 25.10
C PHE A 20 29.15 -40.31 25.47
N GLU A 21 27.98 -39.82 25.06
CA GLU A 21 27.03 -40.66 24.32
C GLU A 21 26.07 -39.84 23.42
N GLN A 22 25.58 -40.47 22.35
CA GLN A 22 24.57 -39.93 21.42
C GLN A 22 23.40 -40.93 21.27
N PRO A 23 22.13 -40.49 21.32
CA PRO A 23 21.01 -41.29 20.85
C PRO A 23 20.89 -41.21 19.31
N LYS A 24 20.85 -42.39 18.68
CA LYS A 24 20.83 -42.57 17.21
C LYS A 24 19.52 -42.10 16.55
N ALA A 25 19.60 -41.67 15.30
CA ALA A 25 18.44 -41.65 14.40
C ALA A 25 18.03 -43.08 14.00
N ALA A 26 16.75 -43.27 13.68
CA ALA A 26 16.23 -44.56 13.20
C ALA A 26 15.86 -44.47 11.71
N GLN A 27 16.45 -45.34 10.90
CA GLN A 27 15.96 -45.70 9.57
C GLN A 27 15.48 -47.16 9.63
N PHE A 28 14.36 -47.47 8.97
CA PHE A 28 13.95 -48.84 8.67
C PHE A 28 13.76 -49.00 7.15
N GLY A 29 14.14 -50.16 6.64
CA GLY A 29 14.42 -50.38 5.22
C GLY A 29 13.25 -50.89 4.38
N SER A 30 13.51 -50.97 3.07
CA SER A 30 12.63 -51.55 2.06
C SER A 30 12.63 -53.08 2.09
N SER A 31 11.50 -53.67 1.71
CA SER A 31 11.41 -55.02 1.13
C SER A 31 10.51 -54.99 -0.12
N GLN A 32 10.64 -55.99 -1.01
CA GLN A 32 10.11 -55.97 -2.39
C GLN A 32 9.15 -57.16 -2.70
N PRO A 33 8.45 -57.17 -3.86
CA PRO A 33 7.16 -57.85 -3.99
C PRO A 33 7.13 -59.16 -4.79
N LEU A 34 6.04 -59.91 -4.59
CA LEU A 34 5.34 -60.85 -5.49
C LEU A 34 3.83 -60.82 -5.08
N ASP A 35 2.83 -61.24 -5.86
CA ASP A 35 2.82 -62.15 -7.02
C ASP A 35 1.75 -61.77 -8.11
N ARG A 36 1.53 -62.60 -9.14
CA ARG A 36 1.04 -62.18 -10.48
C ARG A 36 0.07 -63.15 -11.21
N PHE A 37 -1.12 -62.67 -11.61
CA PHE A 37 -1.98 -63.24 -12.67
C PHE A 37 -2.73 -62.08 -13.39
N ASN A 38 -2.73 -61.89 -14.73
CA ASN A 38 -3.29 -62.67 -15.87
C ASN A 38 -4.85 -62.65 -15.96
N LEU A 39 -5.53 -62.52 -17.12
CA LEU A 39 -5.25 -61.84 -18.41
C LEU A 39 -6.58 -61.76 -19.26
N SER A 40 -6.63 -60.91 -20.30
CA SER A 40 -7.56 -60.95 -21.47
C SER A 40 -9.08 -60.62 -21.37
N SER A 41 -9.43 -59.45 -21.91
CA SER A 41 -10.50 -59.16 -22.92
C SER A 41 -11.70 -60.11 -23.14
N ALA A 42 -12.93 -59.58 -22.95
CA ALA A 42 -14.09 -59.74 -23.87
C ALA A 42 -15.10 -58.56 -23.71
N ALA A 43 -15.96 -58.34 -24.72
CA ALA A 43 -16.89 -57.18 -24.84
C ALA A 43 -18.19 -57.31 -23.99
N VAL A 44 -19.11 -56.32 -23.83
CA VAL A 44 -19.95 -55.61 -24.84
C VAL A 44 -20.61 -54.31 -24.28
N LYS A 45 -20.82 -53.32 -25.17
CA LYS A 45 -21.83 -52.20 -25.28
C LYS A 45 -22.89 -51.98 -24.16
N LEU A 46 -23.51 -50.81 -23.91
CA LEU A 46 -23.61 -49.46 -24.53
C LEU A 46 -23.97 -48.49 -23.34
N SER A 47 -23.75 -47.17 -23.28
CA SER A 47 -24.29 -46.09 -24.14
C SER A 47 -23.84 -44.71 -23.60
N ARG A 48 -23.54 -43.74 -24.46
CA ARG A 48 -23.34 -42.33 -24.08
C ARG A 48 -23.68 -41.41 -25.26
N ARG A 49 -24.63 -40.48 -25.07
CA ARG A 49 -25.04 -39.54 -26.13
C ARG A 49 -23.99 -38.45 -26.34
N ARG A 50 -23.64 -38.20 -27.60
CA ARG A 50 -23.09 -36.94 -28.12
C ARG A 50 -23.76 -36.67 -29.47
N CYS A 51 -24.24 -35.44 -29.69
CA CYS A 51 -24.64 -34.99 -31.02
C CYS A 51 -23.55 -34.08 -31.59
N ALA A 52 -23.36 -34.13 -32.91
CA ALA A 52 -22.53 -33.22 -33.68
C ALA A 52 -23.25 -32.92 -35.00
N ILE A 53 -23.25 -31.66 -35.41
CA ILE A 53 -23.87 -31.20 -36.67
C ILE A 53 -22.85 -30.30 -37.38
N LYS A 54 -22.80 -30.40 -38.72
CA LYS A 54 -21.87 -29.68 -39.59
C LYS A 54 -22.40 -28.28 -39.96
N PRO A 55 -21.53 -27.33 -40.34
CA PRO A 55 -21.97 -26.04 -40.89
C PRO A 55 -22.53 -26.20 -42.31
N LEU A 56 -23.38 -25.23 -42.71
CA LEU A 56 -23.87 -25.04 -44.07
C LEU A 56 -23.86 -23.54 -44.40
N ASN A 57 -23.11 -23.16 -45.45
CA ASN A 57 -23.27 -21.88 -46.13
C ASN A 57 -24.11 -22.10 -47.39
N ALA A 58 -25.12 -21.25 -47.61
CA ALA A 58 -25.83 -21.15 -48.88
C ALA A 58 -26.47 -19.76 -49.02
N GLU A 59 -26.19 -19.07 -50.12
CA GLU A 59 -26.87 -17.82 -50.51
C GLU A 59 -28.19 -18.11 -51.25
N PRO A 60 -29.23 -17.27 -51.10
CA PRO A 60 -30.33 -17.17 -52.05
C PRO A 60 -30.13 -16.02 -53.05
N LYS A 61 -30.61 -16.20 -54.28
CA LYS A 61 -30.49 -15.22 -55.37
C LYS A 61 -31.54 -14.09 -55.31
N ARG A 62 -31.19 -13.00 -55.97
CA ARG A 62 -32.06 -11.89 -56.41
C ARG A 62 -33.25 -12.39 -57.26
N ASN A 63 -34.40 -11.71 -57.16
CA ASN A 63 -35.23 -11.24 -58.28
C ASN A 63 -36.38 -10.34 -57.77
N ASP A 64 -37.10 -9.69 -58.68
CA ASP A 64 -37.61 -8.32 -58.47
C ASP A 64 -39.05 -8.16 -57.95
N SER A 65 -39.24 -7.03 -57.23
CA SER A 65 -40.37 -6.09 -57.26
C SER A 65 -41.83 -6.58 -57.20
N ILE A 66 -42.58 -6.11 -56.19
CA ILE A 66 -43.72 -5.18 -56.34
C ILE A 66 -44.10 -4.60 -54.96
N VAL A 67 -44.58 -3.35 -54.93
CA VAL A 67 -44.93 -2.60 -53.71
C VAL A 67 -46.45 -2.58 -53.51
N PRO A 68 -46.92 -2.66 -52.24
CA PRO A 68 -47.99 -1.78 -51.78
C PRO A 68 -47.56 -0.94 -50.57
N SER A 69 -48.02 0.32 -50.52
CA SER A 69 -47.71 1.26 -49.44
C SER A 69 -48.76 1.18 -48.33
N ALA A 70 -48.33 1.13 -47.06
CA ALA A 70 -49.23 1.19 -45.91
C ALA A 70 -48.56 1.77 -44.64
N ALA A 71 -49.20 2.80 -44.08
CA ALA A 71 -49.16 3.26 -42.68
C ALA A 71 -47.81 3.26 -41.93
N THR A 72 -47.13 4.41 -41.95
CA THR A 72 -46.16 4.78 -40.91
C THR A 72 -46.85 4.82 -39.54
N ILE A 73 -46.41 3.97 -38.60
CA ILE A 73 -46.69 4.12 -37.17
C ILE A 73 -45.36 4.51 -36.51
N PHE A 74 -45.19 5.81 -36.23
CA PHE A 74 -44.14 6.25 -35.32
C PHE A 74 -44.52 5.82 -33.90
N ALA A 75 -43.93 4.73 -33.42
CA ALA A 75 -43.77 4.55 -31.98
C ALA A 75 -42.89 5.70 -31.47
N PRO A 76 -43.22 6.32 -30.32
CA PRO A 76 -42.38 7.37 -29.77
C PRO A 76 -41.03 6.77 -29.38
N GLU A 77 -39.96 7.30 -29.97
CA GLU A 77 -38.60 7.06 -29.52
C GLU A 77 -38.49 7.64 -28.11
N VAL A 78 -38.45 6.76 -27.10
CA VAL A 78 -38.26 7.16 -25.70
C VAL A 78 -36.80 7.56 -25.55
N VAL A 79 -36.53 8.82 -25.86
CA VAL A 79 -35.27 9.48 -25.53
C VAL A 79 -35.19 9.51 -24.01
N GLU A 80 -34.50 8.53 -23.44
CA GLU A 80 -34.04 8.60 -22.05
C GLU A 80 -33.18 9.85 -21.93
N LYS A 81 -33.71 10.87 -21.25
CA LYS A 81 -32.90 11.98 -20.78
C LYS A 81 -31.91 11.39 -19.78
N VAL A 82 -30.66 11.26 -20.21
CA VAL A 82 -29.54 11.17 -19.28
C VAL A 82 -29.60 12.46 -18.45
N GLU A 83 -30.05 12.34 -17.20
CA GLU A 83 -29.93 13.45 -16.25
C GLU A 83 -28.44 13.64 -15.99
N GLU A 84 -27.90 14.79 -16.40
CA GLU A 84 -26.49 15.13 -16.26
C GLU A 84 -26.20 15.42 -14.78
N GLU A 85 -25.81 14.38 -14.05
CA GLU A 85 -25.80 14.40 -12.59
C GLU A 85 -24.73 15.35 -12.03
N ASP A 86 -25.17 16.36 -11.28
CA ASP A 86 -24.29 17.34 -10.65
C ASP A 86 -23.52 16.73 -9.46
N TYR A 87 -22.37 16.15 -9.78
CA TYR A 87 -21.42 15.63 -8.80
C TYR A 87 -20.75 16.72 -7.94
N GLU A 88 -20.74 17.99 -8.35
CA GLU A 88 -20.29 19.07 -7.47
C GLU A 88 -21.31 19.37 -6.38
N LYS A 89 -22.60 19.37 -6.71
CA LYS A 89 -23.69 19.49 -5.73
C LYS A 89 -23.66 18.33 -4.76
N LEU A 90 -23.49 17.09 -5.23
CA LEU A 90 -23.33 15.93 -4.35
C LEU A 90 -22.10 16.06 -3.43
N ALA A 91 -20.98 16.60 -3.93
CA ALA A 91 -19.82 16.90 -3.08
C ALA A 91 -20.13 17.96 -2.01
N LYS A 92 -20.81 19.06 -2.39
CA LYS A 92 -21.21 20.14 -1.48
C LYS A 92 -22.21 19.67 -0.40
N GLU A 93 -23.12 18.76 -0.75
CA GLU A 93 -24.07 18.11 0.18
C GLU A 93 -23.35 17.17 1.17
N LEU A 94 -22.28 16.50 0.75
CA LEU A 94 -21.58 15.48 1.54
C LEU A 94 -20.32 15.98 2.26
N GLU A 95 -19.81 17.18 2.01
CA GLU A 95 -18.53 17.66 2.55
C GLU A 95 -18.46 17.63 4.09
N ASN A 96 -19.60 17.82 4.77
CA ASN A 96 -19.73 17.74 6.23
C ASN A 96 -20.39 16.43 6.73
N ALA A 97 -20.64 15.46 5.85
CA ALA A 97 -21.25 14.18 6.22
C ALA A 97 -20.23 13.24 6.88
N SER A 98 -20.72 12.26 7.65
CA SER A 98 -19.85 11.24 8.26
C SER A 98 -19.32 10.27 7.19
N PRO A 99 -18.15 9.63 7.41
CA PRO A 99 -17.62 8.63 6.47
C PRO A 99 -18.61 7.48 6.19
N LEU A 100 -19.41 7.10 7.19
CA LEU A 100 -20.48 6.11 7.06
C LEU A 100 -21.60 6.59 6.14
N ALA A 101 -22.03 7.85 6.24
CA ALA A 101 -23.07 8.42 5.38
C ALA A 101 -22.58 8.59 3.93
N ILE A 102 -21.32 9.00 3.73
CA ILE A 102 -20.69 9.09 2.40
C ILE A 102 -20.57 7.68 1.78
N MET A 103 -20.16 6.68 2.58
CA MET A 103 -20.07 5.29 2.16
C MET A 103 -21.45 4.71 1.78
N ASP A 104 -22.45 4.91 2.63
CA ASP A 104 -23.82 4.45 2.37
C ASP A 104 -24.37 5.05 1.08
N LYS A 105 -24.17 6.36 0.86
CA LYS A 105 -24.63 7.03 -0.36
C LYS A 105 -23.88 6.57 -1.61
N ALA A 106 -22.59 6.27 -1.50
CA ALA A 106 -21.79 5.74 -2.61
C ALA A 106 -22.25 4.32 -3.01
N LEU A 107 -22.45 3.42 -2.03
CA LEU A 107 -22.91 2.05 -2.25
C LEU A 107 -24.38 1.99 -2.69
N GLU A 108 -25.23 2.89 -2.19
CA GLU A 108 -26.60 3.08 -2.67
C GLU A 108 -26.64 3.41 -4.15
N LYS A 109 -25.83 4.39 -4.57
CA LYS A 109 -25.93 5.02 -5.87
C LYS A 109 -25.37 4.16 -7.01
N PHE A 110 -24.35 3.35 -6.74
CA PHE A 110 -23.62 2.60 -7.77
C PHE A 110 -23.68 1.06 -7.59
N GLY A 111 -24.08 0.54 -6.43
CA GLY A 111 -24.30 -0.89 -6.20
C GLY A 111 -23.08 -1.76 -6.53
N ASN A 112 -23.15 -2.51 -7.65
CA ASN A 112 -22.07 -3.40 -8.11
C ASN A 112 -21.03 -2.69 -9.00
N ASP A 113 -21.33 -1.49 -9.49
CA ASP A 113 -20.47 -0.71 -10.40
C ASP A 113 -19.44 0.15 -9.64
N ILE A 114 -19.36 -0.04 -8.32
CA ILE A 114 -18.42 0.65 -7.41
C ILE A 114 -17.59 -0.37 -6.62
N ALA A 115 -16.31 -0.04 -6.41
CA ALA A 115 -15.42 -0.85 -5.59
C ALA A 115 -14.47 0.00 -4.73
N ILE A 116 -14.10 -0.55 -3.58
CA ILE A 116 -13.15 0.04 -2.63
C ILE A 116 -11.73 -0.32 -3.07
N ALA A 117 -10.90 0.70 -3.28
CA ALA A 117 -9.47 0.53 -3.52
C ALA A 117 -8.73 0.36 -2.19
N PHE A 118 -8.41 -0.89 -1.84
CA PHE A 118 -7.71 -1.24 -0.61
C PHE A 118 -6.22 -1.49 -0.86
N SER A 119 -5.35 -0.76 -0.16
CA SER A 119 -3.89 -0.86 -0.29
C SER A 119 -3.20 -1.71 0.78
N GLY A 120 -3.95 -2.18 1.78
CA GLY A 120 -3.41 -3.01 2.86
C GLY A 120 -2.76 -2.19 3.97
N ALA A 121 -3.31 -1.02 4.26
CA ALA A 121 -2.83 -0.06 5.25
C ALA A 121 -3.97 0.35 6.20
N GLU A 122 -3.98 1.58 6.72
CA GLU A 122 -5.05 2.11 7.56
C GLU A 122 -6.38 2.30 6.80
N ASP A 123 -6.35 2.19 5.47
CA ASP A 123 -7.50 2.24 4.57
C ASP A 123 -8.47 1.05 4.69
N VAL A 124 -8.11 0.02 5.48
CA VAL A 124 -9.04 -1.02 5.95
C VAL A 124 -10.28 -0.43 6.65
N ALA A 125 -10.18 0.78 7.21
CA ALA A 125 -11.31 1.52 7.78
C ALA A 125 -12.49 1.68 6.78
N LEU A 126 -12.22 1.72 5.47
CA LEU A 126 -13.26 1.78 4.44
C LEU A 126 -14.05 0.46 4.32
N ILE A 127 -13.39 -0.68 4.53
CA ILE A 127 -14.04 -2.00 4.54
C ILE A 127 -14.96 -2.11 5.76
N GLU A 128 -14.52 -1.61 6.91
CA GLU A 128 -15.36 -1.51 8.11
C GLU A 128 -16.57 -0.57 7.89
N TYR A 129 -16.35 0.65 7.37
CA TYR A 129 -17.47 1.55 7.05
C TYR A 129 -18.46 0.93 6.07
N ALA A 130 -17.99 0.25 5.02
CA ALA A 130 -18.86 -0.45 4.08
C ALA A 130 -19.63 -1.59 4.75
N ARG A 131 -18.95 -2.40 5.58
CA ARG A 131 -19.56 -3.47 6.37
C ARG A 131 -20.63 -2.96 7.36
N LEU A 132 -20.48 -1.73 7.87
CA LEU A 132 -21.44 -1.07 8.75
C LEU A 132 -22.68 -0.52 8.02
N THR A 133 -22.62 -0.25 6.71
CA THR A 133 -23.83 0.11 5.92
C THR A 133 -24.81 -1.06 5.78
N GLY A 134 -24.32 -2.30 5.89
CA GLY A 134 -25.09 -3.52 5.58
C GLY A 134 -25.36 -3.74 4.08
N ARG A 135 -24.90 -2.84 3.19
CA ARG A 135 -25.03 -2.99 1.73
C ARG A 135 -23.93 -3.93 1.19
N PRO A 136 -24.16 -4.63 0.05
CA PRO A 136 -23.09 -5.31 -0.67
C PRO A 136 -22.01 -4.32 -1.13
N PHE A 137 -20.75 -4.75 -1.14
CA PHE A 137 -19.63 -3.94 -1.62
C PHE A 137 -18.55 -4.83 -2.26
N ARG A 138 -17.77 -4.25 -3.18
CA ARG A 138 -16.60 -4.88 -3.81
C ARG A 138 -15.31 -4.25 -3.27
N VAL A 139 -14.23 -5.02 -3.25
CA VAL A 139 -12.90 -4.56 -2.83
C VAL A 139 -11.86 -5.03 -3.85
N PHE A 140 -10.97 -4.13 -4.28
CA PHE A 140 -9.86 -4.46 -5.15
C PHE A 140 -8.53 -3.95 -4.58
N SER A 141 -7.44 -4.67 -4.87
CA SER A 141 -6.10 -4.33 -4.38
C SER A 141 -5.07 -4.40 -5.49
N LEU A 142 -4.21 -3.38 -5.56
CA LEU A 142 -3.15 -3.27 -6.56
C LEU A 142 -1.90 -3.99 -6.07
N ASP A 143 -1.82 -5.31 -6.29
CA ASP A 143 -0.57 -6.03 -6.04
C ASP A 143 0.49 -5.63 -7.09
N THR A 144 1.52 -4.94 -6.63
CA THR A 144 2.65 -4.50 -7.44
C THR A 144 3.69 -5.60 -7.69
N GLY A 145 3.56 -6.75 -7.02
CA GLY A 145 4.58 -7.79 -6.91
C GLY A 145 5.78 -7.36 -6.05
N ARG A 146 5.65 -6.27 -5.27
CA ARG A 146 6.67 -5.70 -4.38
C ARG A 146 6.07 -5.14 -3.07
N LEU A 147 4.92 -5.64 -2.65
CA LEU A 147 4.35 -5.35 -1.34
C LEU A 147 5.10 -6.09 -0.22
N ASN A 148 5.01 -5.61 1.02
CA ASN A 148 5.60 -6.28 2.18
C ASN A 148 4.93 -7.64 2.45
N PRO A 149 5.65 -8.67 2.94
CA PRO A 149 5.07 -9.94 3.38
C PRO A 149 3.92 -9.78 4.39
N GLU A 150 4.03 -8.79 5.28
CA GLU A 150 2.99 -8.40 6.23
C GLU A 150 1.70 -7.92 5.55
N THR A 151 1.80 -7.22 4.41
CA THR A 151 0.64 -6.72 3.66
C THR A 151 -0.13 -7.87 3.01
N TYR A 152 0.55 -8.90 2.48
CA TYR A 152 -0.13 -10.09 1.96
C TYR A 152 -0.83 -10.89 3.08
N LYS A 153 -0.18 -11.05 4.24
CA LYS A 153 -0.81 -11.67 5.42
C LYS A 153 -2.04 -10.89 5.87
N PHE A 154 -1.95 -9.56 5.85
CA PHE A 154 -3.05 -8.69 6.23
C PHE A 154 -4.23 -8.74 5.23
N PHE A 155 -3.96 -8.89 3.92
CA PHE A 155 -5.03 -9.16 2.95
C PHE A 155 -5.77 -10.49 3.24
N ASP A 156 -5.02 -11.57 3.52
CA ASP A 156 -5.57 -12.89 3.88
C ASP A 156 -6.36 -12.86 5.21
N GLU A 157 -5.91 -12.05 6.19
CA GLU A 157 -6.63 -11.77 7.43
C GLU A 157 -7.93 -10.99 7.19
N VAL A 158 -7.91 -9.96 6.33
CA VAL A 158 -9.08 -9.15 5.99
C VAL A 158 -10.12 -9.94 5.19
N GLU A 159 -9.73 -10.78 4.22
CA GLU A 159 -10.67 -11.68 3.54
C GLU A 159 -11.40 -12.59 4.54
N LYS A 160 -10.67 -13.17 5.51
CA LYS A 160 -11.22 -14.07 6.53
C LYS A 160 -12.09 -13.34 7.55
N HIS A 161 -11.70 -12.14 7.98
CA HIS A 161 -12.43 -11.35 8.97
C HIS A 161 -13.78 -10.86 8.43
N TYR A 162 -13.80 -10.37 7.19
CA TYR A 162 -15.01 -9.80 6.58
C TYR A 162 -15.82 -10.79 5.74
N GLY A 163 -15.28 -11.97 5.42
CA GLY A 163 -15.93 -12.96 4.56
C GLY A 163 -15.96 -12.55 3.08
N ILE A 164 -15.06 -11.66 2.66
CA ILE A 164 -15.00 -11.07 1.32
C ILE A 164 -13.96 -11.75 0.43
N ARG A 165 -13.97 -11.42 -0.86
CA ARG A 165 -12.84 -11.67 -1.78
C ARG A 165 -12.33 -10.38 -2.37
N ILE A 166 -11.02 -10.24 -2.42
CA ILE A 166 -10.32 -9.07 -2.93
C ILE A 166 -9.94 -9.29 -4.40
N GLU A 167 -10.33 -8.37 -5.26
CA GLU A 167 -9.99 -8.37 -6.68
C GLU A 167 -8.53 -7.91 -6.86
N TYR A 168 -7.58 -8.86 -6.94
CA TYR A 168 -6.14 -8.57 -7.05
C TYR A 168 -5.71 -8.19 -8.47
N MET A 169 -5.20 -6.96 -8.61
CA MET A 169 -4.84 -6.34 -9.90
C MET A 169 -3.32 -6.31 -10.10
N PHE A 170 -2.79 -7.41 -10.63
CA PHE A 170 -1.37 -7.59 -10.93
C PHE A 170 -0.84 -6.69 -12.07
N PRO A 171 0.48 -6.39 -12.11
CA PRO A 171 1.14 -5.75 -13.24
C PRO A 171 1.11 -6.59 -14.52
N ASP A 172 1.31 -5.95 -15.67
CA ASP A 172 1.63 -6.68 -16.89
C ASP A 172 3.05 -7.29 -16.81
N ALA A 173 3.16 -8.59 -17.07
CA ALA A 173 4.42 -9.32 -16.95
C ALA A 173 5.45 -8.96 -18.04
N VAL A 174 5.00 -8.60 -19.25
CA VAL A 174 5.88 -8.19 -20.35
C VAL A 174 6.46 -6.81 -20.08
N GLU A 175 5.63 -5.88 -19.62
CA GLU A 175 6.08 -4.54 -19.21
C GLU A 175 7.04 -4.58 -18.02
N VAL A 176 6.75 -5.38 -16.99
CA VAL A 176 7.63 -5.58 -15.85
C VAL A 176 8.95 -6.22 -16.27
N GLN A 177 8.92 -7.23 -17.14
CA GLN A 177 10.12 -7.87 -17.66
C GLN A 177 10.97 -6.88 -18.47
N ALA A 178 10.35 -6.02 -19.30
CA ALA A 178 11.06 -5.01 -20.06
C ALA A 178 11.77 -4.00 -19.13
N LEU A 179 11.05 -3.44 -18.15
CA LEU A 179 11.60 -2.49 -17.16
C LEU A 179 12.75 -3.10 -16.36
N VAL A 180 12.59 -4.33 -15.86
CA VAL A 180 13.61 -5.00 -15.04
C VAL A 180 14.83 -5.41 -15.85
N ARG A 181 14.69 -5.73 -17.14
CA ARG A 181 15.83 -6.04 -18.02
C ARG A 181 16.63 -4.81 -18.44
N SER A 182 16.00 -3.64 -18.56
CA SER A 182 16.70 -2.40 -18.95
C SER A 182 17.26 -1.62 -17.76
N LYS A 183 16.59 -1.66 -16.60
CA LYS A 183 16.91 -0.79 -15.44
C LYS A 183 16.99 -1.53 -14.09
N GLY A 184 16.92 -2.87 -14.08
CA GLY A 184 17.03 -3.67 -12.86
C GLY A 184 15.81 -3.59 -11.92
N LEU A 185 16.00 -4.07 -10.69
CA LEU A 185 14.92 -4.23 -9.69
C LEU A 185 14.65 -3.00 -8.81
N PHE A 186 15.48 -1.96 -8.92
CA PHE A 186 15.54 -0.83 -7.97
C PHE A 186 15.70 0.55 -8.64
N SER A 187 15.46 0.66 -9.96
CA SER A 187 15.69 1.90 -10.73
C SER A 187 15.01 3.15 -10.16
N PHE A 188 13.95 2.98 -9.40
CA PHE A 188 13.23 4.05 -8.72
C PHE A 188 14.05 4.84 -7.69
N TYR A 189 15.20 4.33 -7.21
CA TYR A 189 16.14 5.13 -6.41
C TYR A 189 16.95 6.14 -7.24
N GLU A 190 17.07 5.92 -8.56
CA GLU A 190 17.88 6.72 -9.48
C GLU A 190 17.00 7.56 -10.43
N ASP A 191 16.00 6.92 -11.07
CA ASP A 191 15.00 7.55 -11.94
C ASP A 191 13.86 8.26 -11.20
N GLY A 192 13.73 8.02 -9.89
CA GLY A 192 12.51 8.28 -9.13
C GLY A 192 11.41 7.23 -9.36
N HIS A 193 10.44 7.18 -8.45
CA HIS A 193 9.43 6.12 -8.39
C HIS A 193 8.46 6.05 -9.58
N GLN A 194 8.40 7.11 -10.38
CA GLN A 194 7.27 7.41 -11.27
C GLN A 194 7.10 6.35 -12.35
N GLU A 195 8.18 5.88 -12.97
CA GLU A 195 8.14 4.82 -13.99
C GLU A 195 7.77 3.45 -13.40
N CYS A 196 8.38 3.08 -12.27
CA CYS A 196 8.06 1.83 -11.58
C CYS A 196 6.59 1.78 -11.16
N CYS A 197 6.06 2.87 -10.59
CA CYS A 197 4.64 2.97 -10.24
C CYS A 197 3.72 3.08 -11.48
N ARG A 198 4.18 3.67 -12.59
CA ARG A 198 3.42 3.70 -13.86
C ARG A 198 3.14 2.28 -14.38
N VAL A 199 4.17 1.44 -14.41
CA VAL A 199 4.06 0.02 -14.81
C VAL A 199 3.32 -0.82 -13.76
N ARG A 200 3.72 -0.73 -12.48
CA ARG A 200 3.25 -1.65 -11.43
C ARG A 200 1.95 -1.24 -10.72
N LYS A 201 1.51 0.02 -10.84
CA LYS A 201 0.34 0.53 -10.08
C LYS A 201 -0.68 1.27 -10.96
N VAL A 202 -0.24 2.24 -11.76
CA VAL A 202 -1.13 3.09 -12.58
C VAL A 202 -1.79 2.30 -13.72
N ARG A 203 -1.03 1.49 -14.46
CA ARG A 203 -1.58 0.66 -15.55
C ARG A 203 -2.53 -0.44 -15.05
N PRO A 204 -2.25 -1.19 -13.97
CA PRO A 204 -3.22 -2.10 -13.36
C PRO A 204 -4.48 -1.40 -12.85
N LEU A 205 -4.35 -0.25 -12.18
CA LEU A 205 -5.50 0.55 -11.75
C LEU A 205 -6.40 0.93 -12.94
N ARG A 206 -5.82 1.46 -14.02
CA ARG A 206 -6.59 1.84 -15.22
C ARG A 206 -7.33 0.65 -15.86
N ARG A 207 -6.86 -0.59 -15.68
CA ARG A 207 -7.61 -1.79 -16.11
C ARG A 207 -8.77 -2.13 -15.17
N ALA A 208 -8.62 -1.90 -13.86
CA ALA A 208 -9.68 -2.10 -12.89
C ALA A 208 -10.81 -1.08 -13.06
N LEU A 209 -10.45 0.21 -13.14
CA LEU A 209 -11.41 1.31 -13.21
C LEU A 209 -12.27 1.28 -14.50
N LYS A 210 -11.75 0.75 -15.61
CA LYS A 210 -12.52 0.49 -16.83
C LYS A 210 -13.67 -0.53 -16.68
N GLY A 211 -13.79 -1.20 -15.54
CA GLY A 211 -14.92 -2.06 -15.17
C GLY A 211 -15.81 -1.50 -14.06
N LEU A 212 -15.75 -0.18 -13.81
CA LEU A 212 -16.45 0.51 -12.73
C LEU A 212 -16.98 1.87 -13.20
N ARG A 213 -18.08 2.33 -12.61
CA ARG A 213 -18.62 3.69 -12.78
C ARG A 213 -18.23 4.61 -11.61
N ALA A 214 -17.86 4.02 -10.47
CA ALA A 214 -17.28 4.75 -9.35
C ALA A 214 -16.19 3.95 -8.61
N TRP A 215 -15.35 4.62 -7.83
CA TRP A 215 -14.38 4.00 -6.93
C TRP A 215 -14.20 4.77 -5.62
N ILE A 216 -13.85 4.05 -4.55
CA ILE A 216 -13.74 4.59 -3.18
C ILE A 216 -12.29 4.48 -2.73
N THR A 217 -11.69 5.57 -2.22
CA THR A 217 -10.26 5.60 -1.83
C THR A 217 -10.03 6.14 -0.42
N GLY A 218 -9.01 5.60 0.26
CA GLY A 218 -8.61 6.01 1.62
C GLY A 218 -7.83 7.33 1.70
N GLN A 219 -7.98 8.22 0.72
CA GLN A 219 -7.23 9.47 0.64
C GLN A 219 -7.79 10.50 1.63
N ARG A 220 -6.95 10.94 2.58
CA ARG A 220 -7.25 12.00 3.56
C ARG A 220 -6.51 13.29 3.23
N LYS A 221 -7.08 14.44 3.62
CA LYS A 221 -6.42 15.76 3.45
C LYS A 221 -5.13 15.89 4.27
N ASP A 222 -5.00 15.15 5.38
CA ASP A 222 -3.84 15.20 6.29
C ASP A 222 -2.65 14.30 5.89
N GLN A 223 -2.81 13.37 4.94
CA GLN A 223 -1.75 12.42 4.54
C GLN A 223 -0.57 13.04 3.78
N SER A 224 -0.64 14.32 3.36
CA SER A 224 0.47 14.98 2.66
C SER A 224 0.38 16.52 2.76
N PRO A 225 1.39 17.21 3.31
CA PRO A 225 1.41 18.66 3.40
C PRO A 225 1.43 19.27 1.98
N GLY A 226 0.53 20.22 1.73
CA GLY A 226 0.44 20.93 0.45
C GLY A 226 -0.24 20.17 -0.70
N THR A 227 -0.02 18.86 -0.86
CA THR A 227 -0.51 18.12 -2.05
C THR A 227 -1.86 17.39 -1.87
N ARG A 228 -2.44 17.36 -0.66
CA ARG A 228 -3.74 16.72 -0.39
C ARG A 228 -4.80 17.62 0.24
N LEU A 229 -4.47 18.87 0.54
CA LEU A 229 -5.33 19.81 1.30
C LEU A 229 -6.73 20.01 0.66
N GLU A 230 -6.83 19.89 -0.66
CA GLU A 230 -8.05 20.16 -1.43
C GLU A 230 -8.73 18.88 -1.96
N VAL A 231 -8.44 17.69 -1.41
CA VAL A 231 -9.14 16.44 -1.81
C VAL A 231 -10.60 16.47 -1.35
N PRO A 232 -11.59 16.52 -2.25
CA PRO A 232 -13.01 16.58 -1.87
C PRO A 232 -13.56 15.20 -1.48
N VAL A 233 -14.69 15.17 -0.76
CA VAL A 233 -15.37 13.90 -0.41
C VAL A 233 -15.89 13.13 -1.62
N VAL A 234 -16.29 13.83 -2.69
CA VAL A 234 -16.73 13.29 -3.98
C VAL A 234 -16.14 14.17 -5.10
N GLN A 235 -15.73 13.54 -6.20
CA GLN A 235 -15.32 14.24 -7.43
C GLN A 235 -15.59 13.33 -8.65
N VAL A 236 -15.74 13.92 -9.83
CA VAL A 236 -15.38 13.23 -11.07
C VAL A 236 -13.87 12.96 -11.06
N ASP A 237 -13.42 11.81 -11.54
CA ASP A 237 -12.00 11.48 -11.58
C ASP A 237 -11.27 12.22 -12.73
N PRO A 238 -10.23 13.04 -12.44
CA PRO A 238 -9.53 13.83 -13.45
C PRO A 238 -8.38 13.06 -14.14
N VAL A 239 -8.17 11.77 -13.86
CA VAL A 239 -7.02 10.98 -14.35
C VAL A 239 -7.44 9.66 -15.01
N PHE A 240 -8.61 9.12 -14.67
CA PHE A 240 -9.09 7.82 -15.13
C PHE A 240 -10.52 7.86 -15.66
N GLU A 241 -10.76 7.05 -16.69
CA GLU A 241 -12.07 6.79 -17.27
C GLU A 241 -12.66 5.51 -16.69
N GLY A 242 -13.98 5.45 -16.60
CA GLY A 242 -14.72 4.31 -16.07
C GLY A 242 -15.21 3.36 -17.17
N MET A 243 -16.26 2.61 -16.85
CA MET A 243 -16.95 1.68 -17.74
C MET A 243 -17.61 2.38 -18.93
N ASP A 244 -18.22 3.54 -18.68
CA ASP A 244 -18.99 4.29 -19.69
C ASP A 244 -18.06 5.01 -20.71
N GLY A 245 -16.78 5.20 -20.37
CA GLY A 245 -15.71 5.69 -21.24
C GLY A 245 -15.62 7.22 -21.40
N GLY A 246 -14.41 7.72 -21.64
CA GLY A 246 -14.17 9.16 -21.84
C GLY A 246 -14.20 10.01 -20.55
N VAL A 247 -13.92 11.31 -20.69
CA VAL A 247 -13.86 12.26 -19.56
C VAL A 247 -15.24 12.38 -18.92
N GLY A 248 -15.32 12.27 -17.59
CA GLY A 248 -16.58 12.29 -16.83
C GLY A 248 -17.06 10.91 -16.37
N SER A 249 -16.66 9.83 -17.04
CA SER A 249 -17.21 8.47 -16.86
C SER A 249 -16.86 7.73 -15.56
N LEU A 250 -16.15 8.36 -14.63
CA LEU A 250 -15.75 7.75 -13.35
C LEU A 250 -15.90 8.73 -12.20
N VAL A 251 -16.57 8.30 -11.13
CA VAL A 251 -16.74 9.08 -9.90
C VAL A 251 -15.84 8.54 -8.79
N LYS A 252 -15.09 9.41 -8.13
CA LYS A 252 -14.18 9.07 -7.03
C LYS A 252 -14.72 9.58 -5.71
N PHE A 253 -14.95 8.66 -4.78
CA PHE A 253 -15.33 8.94 -3.39
C PHE A 253 -14.11 8.86 -2.48
N ASN A 254 -14.01 9.80 -1.53
CA ASN A 254 -12.99 9.84 -0.50
C ASN A 254 -13.68 10.01 0.88
N PRO A 255 -14.35 8.97 1.42
CA PRO A 255 -15.19 9.10 2.63
C PRO A 255 -14.45 9.58 3.88
N VAL A 256 -13.14 9.41 3.91
CA VAL A 256 -12.24 9.81 4.99
C VAL A 256 -11.46 11.11 4.69
N ALA A 257 -11.81 11.86 3.63
CA ALA A 257 -11.11 13.09 3.22
C ALA A 257 -10.93 14.09 4.36
N ASN A 258 -12.00 14.33 5.11
CA ASN A 258 -12.06 15.28 6.23
C ASN A 258 -11.75 14.66 7.61
N VAL A 259 -11.30 13.40 7.66
CA VAL A 259 -10.99 12.68 8.91
C VAL A 259 -9.48 12.74 9.17
N LYS A 260 -9.08 12.99 10.42
CA LYS A 260 -7.67 12.95 10.84
C LYS A 260 -7.20 11.51 11.05
N GLY A 261 -5.92 11.24 10.80
CA GLY A 261 -5.31 9.93 11.03
C GLY A 261 -5.52 9.40 12.45
N ASP A 262 -5.43 10.25 13.47
CA ASP A 262 -5.73 9.90 14.86
C ASP A 262 -7.17 9.41 15.07
N ASP A 263 -8.13 9.97 14.34
CA ASP A 263 -9.54 9.61 14.46
C ASP A 263 -9.87 8.32 13.69
N VAL A 264 -9.20 8.08 12.55
CA VAL A 264 -9.17 6.76 11.90
C VAL A 264 -8.58 5.70 12.86
N TRP A 265 -7.47 6.01 13.53
CA TRP A 265 -6.86 5.10 14.50
C TRP A 265 -7.70 4.89 15.76
N LYS A 266 -8.49 5.87 16.22
CA LYS A 266 -9.51 5.66 17.26
C LYS A 266 -10.58 4.70 16.76
N PHE A 267 -11.17 4.96 15.58
CA PHE A 267 -12.20 4.11 14.97
C PHE A 267 -11.75 2.64 14.82
N LEU A 268 -10.59 2.39 14.21
CA LEU A 268 -10.03 1.04 14.03
C LEU A 268 -9.89 0.28 15.36
N ARG A 269 -9.43 0.95 16.42
CA ARG A 269 -9.29 0.34 17.76
C ARG A 269 -10.64 0.12 18.44
N THR A 270 -11.57 1.08 18.37
CA THR A 270 -12.91 0.97 18.96
C THR A 270 -13.74 -0.13 18.31
N MET A 271 -13.60 -0.32 17.00
CA MET A 271 -14.28 -1.38 16.24
C MET A 271 -13.54 -2.73 16.26
N ASN A 272 -12.34 -2.80 16.87
CA ASN A 272 -11.47 -3.99 16.90
C ASN A 272 -11.19 -4.56 15.49
N VAL A 273 -10.93 -3.66 14.54
CA VAL A 273 -10.62 -3.99 13.14
C VAL A 273 -9.19 -4.52 13.06
N PRO A 274 -8.91 -5.60 12.30
CA PRO A 274 -7.54 -6.06 12.08
C PRO A 274 -6.73 -4.98 11.34
N VAL A 275 -5.44 -4.84 11.66
CA VAL A 275 -4.56 -3.83 11.07
C VAL A 275 -3.20 -4.41 10.68
N ASN A 276 -2.58 -3.88 9.63
CA ASN A 276 -1.29 -4.35 9.15
C ASN A 276 -0.22 -4.32 10.26
N SER A 277 0.40 -5.47 10.55
CA SER A 277 1.40 -5.61 11.61
C SER A 277 2.64 -4.71 11.48
N LEU A 278 2.87 -4.07 10.32
CA LEU A 278 3.88 -3.02 10.14
C LEU A 278 3.58 -1.75 10.97
N HIS A 279 2.33 -1.45 11.29
CA HIS A 279 1.98 -0.29 12.10
C HIS A 279 2.57 -0.39 13.53
N ALA A 280 2.61 -1.61 14.10
CA ALA A 280 3.33 -1.89 15.35
C ALA A 280 4.87 -1.79 15.22
N LYS A 281 5.40 -1.65 14.00
CA LYS A 281 6.82 -1.45 13.67
C LYS A 281 7.13 0.00 13.26
N GLY A 282 6.25 0.97 13.53
CA GLY A 282 6.47 2.39 13.26
C GLY A 282 6.18 2.84 11.82
N TYR A 283 5.57 1.99 10.99
CA TYR A 283 5.09 2.38 9.67
C TYR A 283 3.73 3.05 9.79
N ILE A 284 3.66 4.37 9.62
CA ILE A 284 2.34 5.06 9.59
C ILE A 284 1.74 4.90 8.19
N SER A 285 2.39 5.45 7.15
CA SER A 285 1.99 5.25 5.76
C SER A 285 2.64 3.99 5.16
N ILE A 286 1.84 3.04 4.66
CA ILE A 286 2.32 1.76 4.09
C ILE A 286 2.29 1.77 2.54
N GLY A 287 3.13 0.94 1.91
CA GLY A 287 3.23 0.86 0.46
C GLY A 287 3.94 -0.39 -0.04
N CYS A 288 4.75 -0.22 -1.10
CA CYS A 288 5.68 -1.24 -1.55
C CYS A 288 6.91 -1.26 -0.63
N GLU A 289 7.41 -2.45 -0.32
CA GLU A 289 8.54 -2.71 0.56
C GLU A 289 9.77 -1.81 0.30
N PRO A 290 10.31 -1.70 -0.93
CA PRO A 290 11.53 -0.93 -1.15
C PRO A 290 11.29 0.59 -1.18
N CYS A 291 10.03 1.03 -1.16
CA CYS A 291 9.60 2.42 -1.27
C CYS A 291 8.91 2.94 0.00
N THR A 292 9.00 2.18 1.10
CA THR A 292 8.35 2.47 2.38
C THR A 292 9.28 2.15 3.56
N ARG A 293 9.46 3.10 4.49
CA ARG A 293 10.22 2.94 5.74
C ARG A 293 9.38 3.41 6.94
N PRO A 294 9.69 3.00 8.19
CA PRO A 294 9.04 3.57 9.37
C PRO A 294 9.46 5.04 9.57
N VAL A 295 8.69 5.78 10.35
CA VAL A 295 8.98 7.18 10.73
C VAL A 295 9.21 7.30 12.24
N LEU A 296 9.99 8.31 12.64
CA LEU A 296 10.25 8.60 14.05
C LEU A 296 9.05 9.30 14.71
N PRO A 297 8.92 9.28 16.05
CA PRO A 297 7.90 10.06 16.75
C PRO A 297 7.98 11.55 16.37
N GLY A 298 6.85 12.11 15.92
CA GLY A 298 6.76 13.51 15.48
C GLY A 298 7.13 13.78 14.01
N GLN A 299 7.70 12.81 13.28
CA GLN A 299 7.83 12.92 11.82
C GLN A 299 6.49 12.74 11.12
N HIS A 300 6.33 13.42 9.99
CA HIS A 300 5.12 13.33 9.18
C HIS A 300 5.05 11.95 8.49
N GLU A 301 3.85 11.33 8.42
CA GLU A 301 3.68 9.97 7.86
C GLU A 301 4.25 9.80 6.44
N ARG A 302 4.29 10.90 5.69
CA ARG A 302 4.82 10.97 4.32
C ARG A 302 6.35 10.89 4.21
N GLU A 303 7.09 11.17 5.28
CA GLU A 303 8.56 11.02 5.32
C GLU A 303 9.03 9.55 5.26
N GLY A 304 8.12 8.61 5.51
CA GLY A 304 8.31 7.18 5.29
C GLY A 304 8.26 6.77 3.82
N ARG A 305 7.85 7.67 2.90
CA ARG A 305 7.53 7.36 1.50
C ARG A 305 8.47 8.07 0.56
N TRP A 306 9.09 7.34 -0.37
CA TRP A 306 10.01 7.88 -1.39
C TRP A 306 11.03 8.87 -0.79
N TRP A 307 11.65 8.49 0.33
CA TRP A 307 12.40 9.41 1.19
C TRP A 307 13.60 10.08 0.51
N TRP A 308 14.11 9.48 -0.58
CA TRP A 308 15.19 9.98 -1.42
C TRP A 308 14.77 11.06 -2.43
N GLU A 309 13.47 11.25 -2.68
CA GLU A 309 12.95 12.29 -3.59
C GLU A 309 12.73 13.63 -2.87
N ASP A 310 12.56 14.72 -3.62
CA ASP A 310 12.11 16.03 -3.11
C ASP A 310 10.69 15.91 -2.53
N SER A 311 10.36 16.64 -1.46
CA SER A 311 9.03 16.58 -0.83
C SER A 311 7.88 16.92 -1.79
N LYS A 312 8.09 17.82 -2.76
CA LYS A 312 7.11 18.18 -3.80
C LYS A 312 6.80 17.02 -4.76
N ALA A 313 7.72 16.07 -4.93
CA ALA A 313 7.56 14.93 -5.84
C ALA A 313 6.83 13.73 -5.22
N LYS A 314 6.63 13.71 -3.89
CA LYS A 314 6.15 12.54 -3.11
C LYS A 314 4.65 12.26 -3.24
N GLU A 315 4.05 12.45 -4.42
CA GLU A 315 2.68 12.01 -4.69
C GLU A 315 2.56 10.82 -5.64
N CYS A 316 1.61 9.94 -5.30
CA CYS A 316 1.40 8.72 -6.06
C CYS A 316 0.73 9.04 -7.39
N GLY A 317 1.21 8.42 -8.47
CA GLY A 317 0.66 8.55 -9.83
C GLY A 317 -0.83 8.23 -10.02
N LEU A 318 -1.55 7.82 -8.97
CA LEU A 318 -3.00 7.57 -8.97
C LEU A 318 -3.85 8.81 -8.66
N HIS A 319 -3.26 9.92 -8.21
CA HIS A 319 -4.01 11.08 -7.71
C HIS A 319 -3.50 12.43 -8.25
N LYS A 320 -2.76 12.41 -9.38
CA LYS A 320 -2.06 13.61 -9.90
C LYS A 320 -2.98 14.79 -10.23
N GLY A 321 -4.21 14.55 -10.68
CA GLY A 321 -5.14 15.64 -11.04
C GLY A 321 -5.70 16.44 -9.85
N ASN A 322 -5.40 16.07 -8.61
CA ASN A 322 -5.71 16.86 -7.41
C ASN A 322 -4.54 17.79 -7.00
N ILE A 323 -3.49 17.92 -7.82
CA ILE A 323 -2.31 18.76 -7.56
C ILE A 323 -2.33 19.97 -8.50
N LYS A 324 -2.30 21.19 -7.94
CA LYS A 324 -2.19 22.43 -8.73
C LYS A 324 -0.82 22.54 -9.40
N GLU A 325 -0.81 22.84 -10.71
CA GLU A 325 0.41 22.82 -11.54
C GLU A 325 1.47 23.86 -11.16
N GLU A 326 1.09 24.90 -10.40
CA GLU A 326 1.98 25.96 -9.90
C GLU A 326 3.17 25.43 -9.07
N ILE A 327 3.07 24.21 -8.52
CA ILE A 327 4.16 23.57 -7.75
C ILE A 327 5.26 22.99 -8.67
N LEU A 328 4.96 22.72 -9.94
CA LEU A 328 5.86 22.05 -10.90
C LEU A 328 6.66 23.01 -11.78
N ASN A 329 6.11 24.18 -12.14
CA ASN A 329 6.80 25.17 -12.98
C ASN A 329 7.72 26.08 -12.15
N GLY A 330 8.85 25.51 -11.72
CA GLY A 330 9.93 26.28 -11.09
C GLY A 330 10.63 27.22 -12.09
N ASN A 331 10.17 28.47 -12.18
CA ASN A 331 10.89 29.56 -12.85
C ASN A 331 10.91 30.81 -11.95
N GLY A 332 12.02 31.54 -11.94
CA GLY A 332 12.38 32.43 -10.82
C GLY A 332 11.80 33.86 -10.84
N ASN A 333 12.17 34.61 -9.80
CA ASN A 333 11.97 36.05 -9.59
C ASN A 333 10.55 36.53 -9.24
N GLY A 334 10.14 36.29 -7.99
CA GLY A 334 9.03 36.97 -7.32
C GLY A 334 9.37 37.25 -5.85
N ALA A 335 10.04 38.37 -5.56
CA ALA A 335 10.43 38.72 -4.20
C ALA A 335 9.25 39.33 -3.43
N ALA A 336 8.67 38.56 -2.50
CA ALA A 336 7.61 39.01 -1.60
C ALA A 336 8.05 38.84 -0.13
N ASN A 337 8.05 39.94 0.63
CA ASN A 337 8.49 39.95 2.03
C ASN A 337 7.47 39.25 2.94
N ALA A 338 7.80 38.04 3.41
CA ALA A 338 7.14 37.40 4.55
C ALA A 338 8.06 37.49 5.78
N ASN A 339 7.94 38.58 6.55
CA ASN A 339 8.67 38.73 7.82
C ASN A 339 8.11 37.74 8.86
N GLY A 340 8.78 36.60 9.01
CA GLY A 340 8.42 35.53 9.93
C GLY A 340 9.65 34.72 10.35
N ASN A 341 10.50 35.30 11.21
CA ASN A 341 11.69 34.63 11.71
C ASN A 341 11.33 33.44 12.62
N ALA A 342 11.22 32.26 12.01
CA ALA A 342 11.22 30.97 12.67
C ALA A 342 12.40 30.14 12.15
N THR A 343 13.61 30.56 12.50
CA THR A 343 14.84 29.77 12.26
C THR A 343 14.81 28.52 13.12
N ASN A 344 14.13 27.48 12.64
CA ASN A 344 14.09 26.17 13.28
C ASN A 344 15.42 25.43 13.02
N THR A 345 16.50 25.96 13.61
CA THR A 345 17.80 25.30 13.72
C THR A 345 17.59 23.95 14.40
N ASP A 346 18.12 22.87 13.81
CA ASP A 346 18.02 21.53 14.38
C ASP A 346 18.49 21.54 15.85
N LEU A 347 17.59 21.12 16.75
CA LEU A 347 17.80 21.06 18.20
C LEU A 347 18.98 20.16 18.61
N LEU A 348 19.52 19.37 17.68
CA LEU A 348 20.67 18.50 17.86
C LEU A 348 21.96 19.02 17.18
N VAL A 349 21.92 20.20 16.55
CA VAL A 349 23.04 20.86 15.85
C VAL A 349 23.19 22.32 16.33
N ASN A 350 23.68 22.50 17.55
CA ASN A 350 24.02 23.80 18.14
C ASN A 350 25.22 23.63 19.09
N GLU A 351 25.98 24.70 19.36
CA GLU A 351 27.16 24.69 20.25
C GLU A 351 26.83 24.28 21.70
N ASN A 352 25.56 24.41 22.09
CA ASN A 352 25.03 23.98 23.39
C ASN A 352 24.83 22.45 23.55
N VAL A 353 25.12 21.64 22.53
CA VAL A 353 24.89 20.18 22.54
C VAL A 353 26.15 19.42 22.99
N MET A 354 26.12 18.86 24.20
CA MET A 354 27.23 18.07 24.74
C MET A 354 26.98 16.55 24.64
N ASN A 355 27.99 15.78 24.24
CA ASN A 355 27.98 14.31 24.35
C ASN A 355 28.44 13.90 25.76
N LEU A 356 27.76 12.92 26.38
CA LEU A 356 27.94 12.54 27.79
C LEU A 356 28.21 11.05 27.93
N SER A 357 29.40 10.70 28.44
CA SER A 357 29.71 9.33 28.85
C SER A 357 28.83 8.87 30.02
N ARG A 358 28.75 7.56 30.26
CA ARG A 358 27.97 6.99 31.37
C ARG A 358 28.29 7.60 32.75
N PRO A 359 29.57 7.79 33.15
CA PRO A 359 29.90 8.53 34.38
C PRO A 359 29.40 9.98 34.38
N GLY A 360 29.34 10.64 33.21
CA GLY A 360 28.72 11.96 33.06
C GLY A 360 27.24 11.95 33.43
N ILE A 361 26.47 10.99 32.89
CA ILE A 361 25.05 10.79 33.23
C ILE A 361 24.86 10.51 34.72
N GLU A 362 25.66 9.61 35.29
CA GLU A 362 25.62 9.26 36.71
C GLU A 362 26.01 10.42 37.64
N ASN A 363 26.82 11.38 37.17
CA ASN A 363 27.17 12.59 37.92
C ASN A 363 26.11 13.69 37.77
N LEU A 364 25.46 13.84 36.61
CA LEU A 364 24.32 14.74 36.45
C LEU A 364 23.16 14.36 37.38
N LEU A 365 22.90 13.06 37.55
CA LEU A 365 21.89 12.55 38.49
C LEU A 365 22.16 12.93 39.96
N LYS A 366 23.40 13.22 40.34
CA LYS A 366 23.80 13.64 41.70
C LYS A 366 23.75 15.15 41.93
N LEU A 367 23.43 15.96 40.91
CA LEU A 367 23.25 17.40 41.06
C LEU A 367 21.85 17.70 41.59
N GLU A 368 21.76 17.87 42.92
CA GLU A 368 20.51 18.14 43.67
C GLU A 368 19.96 19.55 43.42
N ASN A 369 20.83 20.55 43.22
CA ASN A 369 20.44 21.94 42.96
C ASN A 369 20.67 22.30 41.48
N ARG A 370 19.61 22.22 40.67
CA ARG A 370 19.62 22.63 39.25
C ARG A 370 18.77 23.90 39.06
N ARG A 371 19.31 24.90 38.37
CA ARG A 371 18.64 26.19 38.12
C ARG A 371 17.86 26.25 36.80
N GLU A 372 18.15 25.33 35.89
CA GLU A 372 17.62 25.29 34.52
C GLU A 372 17.17 23.86 34.16
N PRO A 373 16.13 23.70 33.32
CA PRO A 373 15.72 22.39 32.80
C PRO A 373 16.71 21.91 31.72
N TRP A 374 17.01 20.61 31.72
CA TRP A 374 17.86 19.98 30.70
C TRP A 374 17.12 18.83 30.01
N VAL A 375 17.20 18.76 28.69
CA VAL A 375 16.69 17.63 27.90
C VAL A 375 17.84 16.67 27.62
N VAL A 376 17.71 15.42 28.06
CA VAL A 376 18.68 14.34 27.82
C VAL A 376 18.13 13.39 26.77
N VAL A 377 18.76 13.37 25.59
CA VAL A 377 18.39 12.48 24.50
C VAL A 377 19.24 11.21 24.59
N LEU A 378 18.60 10.12 25.05
CA LEU A 378 19.15 8.77 25.06
C LEU A 378 18.84 8.08 23.73
N TYR A 379 19.87 7.68 23.00
CA TYR A 379 19.76 6.79 21.83
C TYR A 379 20.27 5.40 22.22
N ALA A 380 19.51 4.37 21.87
CA ALA A 380 19.82 2.97 22.15
C ALA A 380 20.29 2.26 20.86
N PRO A 381 21.61 2.02 20.65
CA PRO A 381 22.11 1.36 19.43
C PRO A 381 21.70 -0.11 19.30
N TRP A 382 21.14 -0.72 20.35
CA TRP A 382 20.50 -2.04 20.31
C TRP A 382 19.00 -2.00 19.94
N CYS A 383 18.40 -0.81 19.83
CA CYS A 383 16.99 -0.67 19.46
C CYS A 383 16.84 -0.68 17.94
N GLN A 384 16.13 -1.70 17.42
CA GLN A 384 15.90 -1.88 15.98
C GLN A 384 15.22 -0.68 15.30
N PHE A 385 14.38 0.06 16.04
CA PHE A 385 13.75 1.30 15.56
C PHE A 385 14.76 2.45 15.40
N CYS A 386 15.75 2.54 16.30
CA CYS A 386 16.77 3.58 16.27
C CYS A 386 17.83 3.33 15.19
N GLN A 387 18.14 2.06 14.89
CA GLN A 387 19.16 1.64 13.93
C GLN A 387 18.91 2.08 12.48
N VAL A 388 17.69 2.49 12.12
CA VAL A 388 17.30 2.86 10.74
C VAL A 388 18.13 4.01 10.15
N ASN A 389 18.73 4.87 10.99
CA ASN A 389 19.63 5.97 10.58
C ASN A 389 21.12 5.69 10.87
N ALA A 390 21.51 4.49 11.31
CA ALA A 390 22.88 4.18 11.75
C ALA A 390 23.91 4.02 10.61
N SER A 391 23.56 4.35 9.36
CA SER A 391 24.44 4.30 8.19
C SER A 391 25.25 5.58 7.96
N PHE A 392 25.07 6.64 8.78
CA PHE A 392 25.73 7.94 8.57
C PHE A 392 26.44 8.55 9.80
N HIS A 393 26.30 7.95 10.99
CA HIS A 393 26.94 8.42 12.21
C HIS A 393 27.62 7.30 12.98
N ASP A 394 28.70 7.65 13.69
CA ASP A 394 29.63 6.70 14.31
C ASP A 394 28.96 5.84 15.39
N LYS A 395 29.40 4.59 15.51
CA LYS A 395 28.73 3.52 16.29
C LYS A 395 28.90 3.65 17.81
N ASN A 396 29.49 4.74 18.29
CA ASN A 396 29.89 4.96 19.67
C ASN A 396 28.94 5.93 20.39
N TYR A 397 27.78 5.43 20.82
CA TYR A 397 26.78 6.23 21.53
C TYR A 397 27.07 6.43 23.01
N ALA A 398 26.97 7.69 23.44
CA ALA A 398 26.57 8.06 24.79
C ALA A 398 25.78 9.40 24.73
N ALA A 399 24.92 9.67 25.71
CA ALA A 399 23.77 10.60 25.58
C ALA A 399 24.13 12.01 25.10
N ARG A 400 23.21 12.69 24.40
CA ARG A 400 23.31 14.13 24.11
C ARG A 400 22.42 14.94 25.04
N LEU A 401 22.92 16.09 25.48
CA LEU A 401 22.20 17.03 26.33
C LEU A 401 22.22 18.41 25.67
N SER A 402 21.03 19.01 25.50
CA SER A 402 20.89 20.41 25.07
C SER A 402 20.47 21.27 26.25
N ARG A 403 21.01 22.49 26.30
CA ARG A 403 20.43 23.60 27.06
C ARG A 403 19.25 24.16 26.27
N GLY A 404 18.29 24.76 26.98
CA GLY A 404 17.17 25.54 26.42
C GLY A 404 17.34 27.01 26.76
#